data_AF-A0AB37L3W0-F1
#
_entry.id   AF-A0AB37L3W0-F1
#
_cell.length_a   1.000
_cell.length_b   1.000
_cell.length_c   1.000
_cell.angle_alpha   90.00
_cell.angle_beta   90.00
_cell.angle_gamma   90.00
#
_symmetry.space_group_name_H-M   'P 1'
#
loop_
_entity.id
_entity.type
_entity.pdbx_description
1 polymer ?
#
loop_
_entity_poly.entity_id
_entity_poly.type
_entity_poly.pdbx_seq_one_letter_code
_entity_poly.pdbx_strand_id
1 'polypeptide(L)'
;MTTTIKKGQKVWWDDPAREKSGEYDVLAVDYVKNIVKIGDGKETFELPSEHVEIACPVSEEDRLQLDKLGQHYRMLEKDMLELMRKIVSRFDDGEFSVEGYSVQVCDEDHDPCCVYGFTVDNGELYAELDYESGDIRKVPAKDLHTGALFEAFCELVENL
;
A
#
# COMPACT_ATOMS: atom_id res chain seq x y z
N MET A 1 15.34 -23.85 -11.25
CA MET A 1 13.96 -23.92 -10.71
C MET A 1 13.04 -23.77 -11.90
N THR A 2 12.16 -24.74 -12.16
CA THR A 2 11.20 -24.63 -13.26
C THR A 2 10.01 -23.83 -12.74
N THR A 3 9.89 -22.56 -13.16
CA THR A 3 8.77 -21.70 -12.78
C THR A 3 7.49 -22.15 -13.48
N THR A 4 6.45 -22.43 -12.72
CA THR A 4 5.13 -22.86 -13.23
C THR A 4 4.36 -21.67 -13.79
N ILE A 5 3.85 -21.81 -15.02
CA ILE A 5 3.00 -20.81 -15.66
C ILE A 5 1.63 -20.76 -14.96
N LYS A 6 1.16 -19.56 -14.65
CA LYS A 6 -0.11 -19.27 -14.00
C LYS A 6 -0.95 -18.30 -14.83
N LYS A 7 -2.27 -18.35 -14.64
CA LYS A 7 -3.20 -17.37 -15.21
C LYS A 7 -2.83 -15.94 -14.81
N GLY A 8 -2.97 -15.01 -15.75
CA GLY A 8 -2.69 -13.58 -15.59
C GLY A 8 -1.21 -13.21 -15.64
N GLN A 9 -0.30 -14.16 -15.82
CA GLN A 9 1.10 -13.85 -16.13
C GLN A 9 1.22 -13.30 -17.56
N LYS A 10 2.29 -12.55 -17.81
CA LYS A 10 2.69 -12.20 -19.18
C LYS A 10 3.75 -13.16 -19.64
N VAL A 11 3.59 -13.65 -20.86
CA VAL A 11 4.53 -14.58 -21.49
C VAL A 11 4.94 -14.08 -22.86
N TRP A 12 6.15 -14.40 -23.25
CA TRP A 12 6.63 -14.25 -24.62
C TRP A 12 6.44 -15.57 -25.35
N TRP A 13 5.80 -15.53 -26.52
CA TRP A 13 5.72 -16.65 -27.44
C TRP A 13 6.62 -16.38 -28.66
N ASP A 14 7.55 -17.31 -28.95
CA ASP A 14 8.25 -17.31 -30.23
C ASP A 14 7.55 -18.28 -31.20
N ASP A 15 6.62 -17.72 -31.99
CA ASP A 15 5.91 -18.46 -33.03
C ASP A 15 6.91 -18.98 -34.09
N PRO A 16 6.93 -20.28 -34.39
CA PRO A 16 7.81 -20.84 -35.43
C PRO A 16 7.61 -20.20 -36.82
N ALA A 17 6.41 -19.72 -37.15
CA ALA A 17 6.14 -18.99 -38.38
C ALA A 17 6.60 -17.52 -38.33
N ARG A 18 6.93 -17.01 -37.15
CA ARG A 18 7.34 -15.62 -36.83
C ARG A 18 6.32 -14.55 -37.20
N GLU A 19 5.06 -14.94 -37.46
CA GLU A 19 3.99 -14.01 -37.79
C GLU A 19 3.27 -13.53 -36.53
N LYS A 20 3.22 -14.38 -35.50
CA LYS A 20 2.51 -14.16 -34.24
C LYS A 20 3.43 -14.18 -33.02
N SER A 21 4.75 -14.05 -33.19
CA SER A 21 5.66 -13.94 -32.06
C SER A 21 5.40 -12.64 -31.30
N GLY A 22 5.36 -12.70 -29.97
CA GLY A 22 5.07 -11.52 -29.16
C GLY A 22 4.78 -11.80 -27.71
N GLU A 23 4.46 -10.74 -26.97
CA GLU A 23 3.99 -10.82 -25.60
C GLU A 23 2.48 -11.03 -25.57
N TYR A 24 2.03 -11.97 -24.73
CA TYR A 24 0.63 -12.31 -24.52
C TYR A 24 0.32 -12.49 -23.03
N ASP A 25 -0.94 -12.30 -22.67
CA ASP A 25 -1.45 -12.62 -21.34
C ASP A 25 -1.89 -14.08 -21.28
N VAL A 26 -1.56 -14.76 -20.17
CA VAL A 26 -2.02 -16.12 -19.91
C VAL A 26 -3.48 -16.08 -19.46
N LEU A 27 -4.38 -16.59 -20.28
CA LEU A 27 -5.83 -16.59 -20.03
C LEU A 27 -6.29 -17.80 -19.23
N ALA A 28 -5.67 -18.97 -19.46
CA ALA A 28 -5.95 -20.20 -18.74
C ALA A 28 -4.76 -21.17 -18.85
N VAL A 29 -4.68 -22.12 -17.90
CA VAL A 29 -3.67 -23.18 -17.89
C VAL A 29 -4.35 -24.52 -17.60
N ASP A 30 -4.11 -25.51 -18.47
CA ASP A 30 -4.44 -26.91 -18.24
C ASP A 30 -3.16 -27.64 -17.79
N TYR A 31 -3.00 -27.79 -16.48
CA TYR A 31 -1.84 -28.43 -15.88
C TYR A 31 -1.74 -29.94 -16.17
N VAL A 32 -2.86 -30.59 -16.51
CA VAL A 32 -2.85 -32.04 -16.82
C VAL A 32 -2.28 -32.26 -18.20
N LYS A 33 -2.60 -31.38 -19.15
CA LYS A 33 -2.14 -31.46 -20.54
C LYS A 33 -0.87 -30.65 -20.82
N ASN A 34 -0.40 -29.86 -19.84
CA ASN A 34 0.65 -28.85 -20.04
C ASN A 34 0.34 -27.89 -21.20
N ILE A 35 -0.93 -27.48 -21.32
CA ILE A 35 -1.37 -26.53 -22.34
C ILE A 35 -1.65 -25.19 -21.67
N VAL A 36 -1.17 -24.12 -22.29
CA VAL A 36 -1.47 -22.75 -21.92
C VAL A 36 -2.33 -22.11 -23.00
N LYS A 37 -3.34 -21.36 -22.57
CA LYS A 37 -4.10 -20.48 -23.44
C LYS A 37 -3.60 -19.06 -23.25
N ILE A 38 -3.09 -18.44 -24.31
CA ILE A 38 -2.57 -17.07 -24.30
C ILE A 38 -3.42 -16.16 -25.21
N GLY A 39 -3.39 -14.85 -24.98
CA GLY A 39 -4.05 -13.89 -25.86
C GLY A 39 -3.73 -12.43 -25.56
N ASP A 40 -4.12 -11.55 -26.47
CA ASP A 40 -3.89 -10.09 -26.41
C ASP A 40 -5.20 -9.28 -26.44
N GLY A 41 -6.33 -9.97 -26.27
CA GLY A 41 -7.68 -9.40 -26.39
C GLY A 41 -8.25 -9.36 -27.82
N LYS A 42 -7.42 -9.62 -28.85
CA LYS A 42 -7.86 -9.76 -30.26
C LYS A 42 -7.79 -11.21 -30.71
N GLU A 43 -6.67 -11.86 -30.43
CA GLU A 43 -6.39 -13.24 -30.81
C GLU A 43 -6.11 -14.08 -29.56
N THR A 44 -6.34 -15.38 -29.70
CA THR A 44 -6.04 -16.35 -28.63
C THR A 44 -5.43 -17.60 -29.22
N PHE A 45 -4.45 -18.17 -28.53
CA PHE A 45 -3.73 -19.35 -28.97
C PHE A 45 -3.67 -20.38 -27.84
N GLU A 46 -3.77 -21.66 -28.18
CA GLU A 46 -3.58 -22.78 -27.26
C GLU A 46 -2.35 -23.56 -27.69
N LEU A 47 -1.37 -23.65 -26.81
CA LEU A 47 -0.06 -24.24 -27.12
C LEU A 47 0.58 -24.87 -25.89
N PRO A 48 1.53 -25.81 -26.06
CA PRO A 48 2.28 -26.38 -24.96
C PRO A 48 2.99 -25.31 -24.13
N SER A 49 2.96 -25.42 -22.80
CA SER A 49 3.59 -24.44 -21.89
C SER A 49 5.10 -24.26 -22.09
N GLU A 50 5.77 -25.24 -22.68
CA GLU A 50 7.19 -25.20 -23.04
C GLU A 50 7.51 -24.27 -24.23
N HIS A 51 6.51 -23.85 -25.01
CA HIS A 51 6.69 -22.94 -26.15
C HIS A 51 6.64 -21.46 -25.76
N VAL A 52 6.45 -21.16 -24.48
CA VAL A 52 6.39 -19.78 -23.98
C VAL A 52 7.35 -19.58 -22.83
N GLU A 53 7.87 -18.35 -22.76
CA GLU A 53 8.76 -17.90 -21.69
C GLU A 53 8.04 -16.88 -20.82
N ILE A 54 8.19 -16.96 -19.50
CA ILE A 54 7.57 -15.99 -18.58
C ILE A 54 8.27 -14.64 -18.76
N ALA A 55 7.54 -13.64 -19.24
CA ALA A 55 7.99 -12.25 -19.35
C ALA A 55 7.70 -11.46 -18.06
N CYS A 56 6.57 -11.73 -17.40
CA CYS A 56 6.21 -11.17 -16.10
C CYS A 56 5.70 -12.27 -15.17
N PRO A 57 6.38 -12.54 -14.03
CA PRO A 57 6.03 -13.65 -13.14
C PRO A 57 4.77 -13.40 -12.31
N VAL A 58 4.27 -12.16 -12.28
CA VAL A 58 3.12 -11.77 -11.46
C VAL A 58 1.84 -12.33 -12.07
N SER A 59 1.18 -13.22 -11.32
CA SER A 59 -0.07 -13.88 -11.72
C SER A 59 -1.32 -13.08 -11.35
N GLU A 60 -2.48 -13.52 -11.82
CA GLU A 60 -3.78 -12.98 -11.39
C GLU A 60 -4.00 -13.19 -9.88
N GLU A 61 -3.61 -14.36 -9.36
CA GLU A 61 -3.69 -14.69 -7.94
C GLU A 61 -2.87 -13.71 -7.09
N ASP A 62 -1.63 -13.43 -7.49
CA ASP A 62 -0.76 -12.49 -6.76
C ASP A 62 -1.37 -11.08 -6.72
N ARG A 63 -1.92 -10.61 -7.86
CA ARG A 63 -2.59 -9.31 -7.93
C ARG A 63 -3.83 -9.25 -7.03
N LEU A 64 -4.64 -10.32 -7.01
CA LEU A 64 -5.81 -10.41 -6.13
C LEU A 64 -5.42 -10.42 -4.65
N GLN A 65 -4.36 -11.16 -4.29
CA GLN A 65 -3.83 -11.15 -2.92
C GLN A 65 -3.31 -9.77 -2.52
N LEU A 66 -2.60 -9.09 -3.42
CA LEU A 66 -2.08 -7.74 -3.19
C LEU A 66 -3.22 -6.73 -3.02
N ASP A 67 -4.25 -6.78 -3.87
CA ASP A 67 -5.44 -5.92 -3.75
C ASP A 67 -6.16 -6.14 -2.41
N LYS A 68 -6.40 -7.40 -2.03
CA LYS A 68 -7.02 -7.73 -0.74
C LYS A 68 -6.21 -7.19 0.44
N LEU A 69 -4.88 -7.34 0.41
CA LEU A 69 -4.00 -6.83 1.45
C LEU A 69 -4.00 -5.29 1.47
N GLY A 70 -3.95 -4.64 0.32
CA GLY A 70 -4.03 -3.19 0.19
C GLY A 70 -5.36 -2.63 0.74
N GLN A 71 -6.48 -3.29 0.46
CA GLN A 71 -7.78 -2.93 1.04
C GLN A 71 -7.78 -3.08 2.57
N HIS A 72 -7.17 -4.15 3.09
CA HIS A 72 -7.05 -4.36 4.53
C HIS A 72 -6.23 -3.24 5.20
N TYR A 73 -5.09 -2.86 4.63
CA TYR A 73 -4.28 -1.75 5.14
C TYR A 73 -5.03 -0.42 5.14
N ARG A 74 -5.76 -0.09 4.08
CA ARG A 74 -6.58 1.14 4.02
C ARG A 74 -7.69 1.17 5.06
N MET A 75 -8.26 0.02 5.42
CA MET A 75 -9.23 -0.06 6.52
C MET A 75 -8.53 0.16 7.86
N LEU A 76 -7.37 -0.48 8.06
CA LEU A 76 -6.58 -0.33 9.28
C LEU A 76 -6.13 1.12 9.52
N GLU A 77 -5.68 1.84 8.49
CA GLU A 77 -5.32 3.26 8.58
C GLU A 77 -6.49 4.12 9.05
N LYS A 78 -7.70 3.87 8.53
CA LYS A 78 -8.91 4.57 8.98
C LYS A 78 -9.25 4.26 10.43
N ASP A 79 -9.14 2.99 10.84
CA ASP A 79 -9.40 2.57 12.22
C ASP A 79 -8.37 3.18 13.20
N MET A 80 -7.09 3.29 12.79
CA MET A 80 -6.04 3.97 13.55
C MET A 80 -6.37 5.45 13.76
N LEU A 81 -6.66 6.19 12.69
CA LEU A 81 -7.02 7.62 12.76
C LEU A 81 -8.29 7.85 13.61
N GLU A 82 -9.29 7.00 13.44
CA GLU A 82 -10.55 7.03 14.21
C GLU A 82 -10.31 6.78 15.71
N LEU A 83 -9.43 5.83 16.05
CA LEU A 83 -9.08 5.53 17.43
C LEU A 83 -8.31 6.69 18.07
N MET A 84 -7.27 7.21 17.40
CA MET A 84 -6.53 8.38 17.87
C MET A 84 -7.47 9.56 18.10
N ARG A 85 -8.36 9.87 17.13
CA ARG A 85 -9.38 10.91 17.28
C ARG A 85 -10.24 10.69 18.51
N LYS A 86 -10.78 9.47 18.70
CA LYS A 86 -11.61 9.13 19.86
C LYS A 86 -10.87 9.27 21.19
N ILE A 87 -9.57 9.01 21.23
CA ILE A 87 -8.76 9.19 22.44
C ILE A 87 -8.54 10.67 22.71
N VAL A 88 -8.11 11.44 21.71
CA VAL A 88 -7.88 12.90 21.83
C VAL A 88 -9.16 13.63 22.25
N SER A 89 -10.32 13.25 21.71
CA SER A 89 -11.61 13.82 22.13
C SER A 89 -12.02 13.54 23.58
N ARG A 90 -11.27 12.72 24.33
CA ARG A 90 -11.51 12.50 25.77
C ARG A 90 -10.78 13.50 26.66
N PHE A 91 -9.79 14.21 26.13
CA PHE A 91 -9.10 15.26 26.87
C PHE A 91 -9.98 16.50 26.98
N ASP A 92 -9.78 17.26 28.05
CA ASP A 92 -10.39 18.58 28.18
C ASP A 92 -9.92 19.45 27.00
N ASP A 93 -10.84 20.18 26.39
CA ASP A 93 -10.65 20.97 25.15
C ASP A 93 -10.32 20.16 23.88
N GLY A 94 -10.27 18.82 23.96
CA GLY A 94 -10.04 17.96 22.80
C GLY A 94 -8.62 18.07 22.24
N GLU A 95 -7.64 18.35 23.10
CA GLU A 95 -6.23 18.44 22.76
C GLU A 95 -5.34 17.82 23.84
N PHE A 96 -4.17 17.33 23.45
CA PHE A 96 -3.10 17.01 24.40
C PHE A 96 -1.73 17.23 23.76
N SER A 97 -0.75 17.54 24.61
CA SER A 97 0.67 17.59 24.26
C SER A 97 1.51 17.13 25.45
N VAL A 98 2.74 16.69 25.19
CA VAL A 98 3.67 16.27 26.25
C VAL A 98 4.77 17.31 26.38
N GLU A 99 4.86 17.96 27.54
CA GLU A 99 5.85 19.01 27.77
C GLU A 99 7.29 18.46 27.68
N GLY A 100 8.09 19.03 26.79
CA GLY A 100 9.50 18.66 26.62
C GLY A 100 9.73 17.30 25.94
N TYR A 101 8.68 16.68 25.39
CA TYR A 101 8.78 15.41 24.67
C TYR A 101 8.08 15.49 23.33
N SER A 102 8.78 15.05 22.29
CA SER A 102 8.31 15.04 20.91
C SER A 102 8.92 13.86 20.18
N VAL A 103 8.18 13.29 19.22
CA VAL A 103 8.59 12.10 18.48
C VAL A 103 8.87 12.47 17.03
N GLN A 104 10.00 12.03 16.49
CA GLN A 104 10.42 12.33 15.13
C GLN A 104 9.50 11.64 14.11
N VAL A 105 9.00 12.42 13.16
CA VAL A 105 8.13 11.99 12.04
C VAL A 105 8.51 12.75 10.76
N CYS A 106 7.68 12.65 9.72
CA CYS A 106 7.72 13.53 8.56
C CYS A 106 6.38 14.22 8.35
N ASP A 107 6.41 15.41 7.75
CA ASP A 107 5.21 16.13 7.32
C ASP A 107 4.64 15.58 6.00
N GLU A 108 3.64 16.26 5.43
CA GLU A 108 3.01 15.86 4.16
C GLU A 108 3.96 15.90 2.94
N ASP A 109 5.01 16.73 3.01
CA ASP A 109 6.03 16.89 1.97
C ASP A 109 7.24 15.96 2.19
N HIS A 110 7.16 15.11 3.21
CA HIS A 110 8.21 14.20 3.68
C HIS A 110 9.42 14.92 4.29
N ASP A 111 9.27 16.19 4.67
CA ASP A 111 10.29 16.92 5.41
C ASP A 111 10.33 16.44 6.87
N PRO A 112 11.53 16.29 7.45
CA PRO A 112 11.67 15.80 8.82
C PRO A 112 11.16 16.83 9.82
N CYS A 113 10.33 16.38 10.75
CA CYS A 113 9.77 17.19 11.83
C CYS A 113 9.51 16.33 13.07
N CYS A 114 8.95 16.93 14.12
CA CYS A 114 8.57 16.25 15.35
C CYS A 114 7.10 16.46 15.64
N VAL A 115 6.39 15.41 16.05
CA VAL A 115 5.05 15.49 16.63
C VAL A 115 5.18 15.63 18.14
N TYR A 116 4.53 16.63 18.71
CA TYR A 116 4.53 16.85 20.17
C TYR A 116 3.13 16.81 20.79
N GLY A 117 2.08 16.82 19.96
CA GLY A 117 0.70 16.83 20.43
C GLY A 117 -0.31 16.56 19.33
N PHE A 118 -1.56 16.43 19.75
CA PHE A 118 -2.70 16.19 18.89
C PHE A 118 -3.92 16.98 19.35
N THR A 119 -4.69 17.45 18.38
CA THR A 119 -5.88 18.27 18.63
C THR A 119 -7.03 17.82 17.74
N VAL A 120 -8.24 17.78 18.27
CA VAL A 120 -9.46 17.54 17.51
C VAL A 120 -10.21 18.85 17.33
N ASP A 121 -10.33 19.29 16.08
CA ASP A 121 -11.05 20.51 15.71
C ASP A 121 -12.13 20.18 14.68
N ASN A 122 -13.36 20.65 14.91
CA ASN A 122 -14.54 20.35 14.10
C ASN A 122 -14.75 18.85 13.80
N GLY A 123 -14.32 17.99 14.73
CA GLY A 123 -14.42 16.53 14.58
C GLY A 123 -13.37 15.92 13.65
N GLU A 124 -12.35 16.66 13.23
CA GLU A 124 -11.18 16.16 12.52
C GLU A 124 -9.95 16.14 13.44
N LEU A 125 -9.09 15.12 13.25
CA LEU A 125 -7.85 14.96 14.00
C LEU A 125 -6.71 15.71 13.30
N TYR A 126 -5.98 16.50 14.08
CA TYR A 126 -4.78 17.21 13.66
C TYR A 126 -3.60 16.80 14.52
N ALA A 127 -2.43 16.76 13.90
CA ALA A 127 -1.14 16.62 14.55
C ALA A 127 -0.50 18.00 14.72
N GLU A 128 0.13 18.22 15.87
CA GLU A 128 0.93 19.42 16.13
C GLU A 128 2.39 19.11 15.92
N LEU A 129 2.96 19.82 14.93
CA LEU A 129 4.31 19.60 14.41
C LEU A 129 5.23 20.74 14.85
N ASP A 130 6.43 20.39 15.28
CA ASP A 130 7.55 21.30 15.55
C ASP A 130 8.74 20.94 14.64
N TYR A 131 9.44 21.94 14.16
CA TYR A 131 10.56 21.83 13.22
C TYR A 131 11.82 22.37 13.87
N GLU A 132 13.00 21.90 13.46
CA GLU A 132 14.27 22.43 13.98
C GLU A 132 14.45 23.94 13.70
N SER A 133 13.73 24.50 12.72
CA SER A 133 13.68 25.94 12.46
C SER A 133 12.96 26.74 13.56
N GLY A 134 12.22 26.07 14.44
CA GLY A 134 11.31 26.66 15.42
C GLY A 134 9.93 27.01 14.85
N ASP A 135 9.64 26.62 13.61
CA ASP A 135 8.31 26.73 13.03
C ASP A 135 7.38 25.69 13.66
N ILE A 136 6.13 26.07 13.92
CA ILE A 136 5.10 25.17 14.45
C ILE A 136 3.93 25.13 13.47
N ARG A 137 3.46 23.92 13.15
CA ARG A 137 2.35 23.71 12.21
C ARG A 137 1.33 22.75 12.77
N LYS A 138 0.05 23.03 12.49
CA LYS A 138 -1.06 22.12 12.74
C LYS A 138 -1.49 21.51 11.41
N VAL A 139 -1.38 20.20 11.26
CA VAL A 139 -1.62 19.50 9.98
C VAL A 139 -2.68 18.40 10.20
N PRO A 140 -3.63 18.21 9.26
CA PRO A 140 -4.57 17.10 9.36
C PRO A 140 -3.83 15.76 9.41
N ALA A 141 -4.15 14.93 10.41
CA ALA A 141 -3.47 13.64 10.62
C ALA A 141 -3.63 12.67 9.42
N LYS A 142 -4.70 12.84 8.64
CA LYS A 142 -4.99 12.06 7.42
C LYS A 142 -4.04 12.35 6.26
N ASP A 143 -3.36 13.50 6.29
CA ASP A 143 -2.43 13.92 5.25
C ASP A 143 -0.97 13.50 5.57
N LEU A 144 -0.75 12.98 6.78
CA LEU A 144 0.52 12.44 7.25
C LEU A 144 0.60 10.92 7.09
N HIS A 145 1.82 10.38 7.16
CA HIS A 145 2.04 8.92 7.14
C HIS A 145 1.43 8.25 8.38
N THR A 146 0.23 7.69 8.22
CA THR A 146 -0.62 7.20 9.34
C THR A 146 0.09 6.18 10.22
N GLY A 147 0.90 5.28 9.66
CA GLY A 147 1.63 4.28 10.45
C GLY A 147 2.65 4.89 11.40
N ALA A 148 3.46 5.84 10.91
CA ALA A 148 4.47 6.52 11.72
C ALA A 148 3.80 7.46 12.74
N LEU A 149 2.72 8.12 12.32
CA LEU A 149 1.95 8.98 13.20
C LEU A 149 1.30 8.20 14.35
N PHE A 150 0.82 6.98 14.09
CA PHE A 150 0.23 6.11 15.10
C PHE A 150 1.27 5.62 16.12
N GLU A 151 2.48 5.28 15.66
CA GLU A 151 3.61 4.95 16.56
C GLU A 151 3.97 6.15 17.44
N ALA A 152 4.11 7.35 16.85
CA ALA A 152 4.36 8.59 17.59
C ALA A 152 3.23 8.90 18.59
N PHE A 153 1.98 8.66 18.22
CA PHE A 153 0.83 8.80 19.12
C PHE A 153 0.94 7.86 20.33
N CYS A 154 1.30 6.59 20.12
CA CYS A 154 1.51 5.64 21.21
C CYS A 154 2.62 6.11 22.15
N GLU A 155 3.76 6.52 21.61
CA GLU A 155 4.88 7.04 22.41
C GLU A 155 4.49 8.28 23.23
N LEU A 156 3.77 9.23 22.63
CA LEU A 156 3.29 10.42 23.36
C LEU A 156 2.31 10.03 24.48
N VAL A 157 1.37 9.12 24.23
CA VAL A 157 0.42 8.66 25.25
C VAL A 157 1.11 7.93 26.40
N GLU A 158 2.18 7.19 26.13
CA GLU A 158 2.99 6.55 27.17
C GLU A 158 3.77 7.55 28.04
N ASN A 159 3.99 8.77 27.55
CA ASN A 159 4.71 9.85 28.23
C ASN A 159 3.80 10.98 28.75
N LEU A 160 2.47 10.80 28.74
CA LEU A 160 1.48 11.71 29.34
C LEU A 160 1.58 11.81 30.87
#